data_AF-A0A4U0GUE6-F1
#
_entry.id   AF-A0A4U0GUE6-F1
#
_cell.length_a   1.000
_cell.length_b   1.000
_cell.length_c   1.000
_cell.angle_alpha   90.00
_cell.angle_beta   90.00
_cell.angle_gamma   90.00
#
_symmetry.space_group_name_H-M   'P 1'
#
loop_
_entity.id
_entity.type
_entity.pdbx_description
1 polymer ?
#
loop_
_entity_poly.entity_id
_entity_poly.type
_entity_poly.pdbx_seq_one_letter_code
_entity_poly.pdbx_strand_id
1 'polypeptide(L)' 'MAKLGWIVSPAIAGHYEVINTTSPILHSKIGDVDFRKITLAQADQIFARGTMYLKKVKRKVSKAKTPAV' A
#
# COMPACT_ATOMS: atom_id res chain seq x y z
N MET A 1 7.35 6.41 -12.78
CA MET A 1 7.30 5.96 -11.38
C MET A 1 8.36 4.88 -11.21
N ALA A 2 9.29 5.03 -10.27
CA ALA A 2 10.28 4.01 -9.99
C ALA A 2 9.57 2.74 -9.50
N LYS A 3 9.81 1.62 -10.17
CA LYS A 3 9.25 0.32 -9.81
C LYS A 3 9.92 -0.09 -8.48
N LEU A 4 9.13 -0.43 -7.46
CA LEU A 4 9.67 -0.98 -6.22
C LEU A 4 10.53 -2.21 -6.55
N GLY A 5 11.77 -2.25 -6.06
CA GLY A 5 12.69 -3.37 -6.28
C GLY A 5 12.36 -4.62 -5.43
N TRP A 6 11.18 -4.64 -4.80
CA TRP A 6 10.75 -5.64 -3.84
C TRP A 6 9.23 -5.77 -3.88
N ILE A 7 8.75 -6.92 -3.40
CA ILE A 7 7.33 -7.27 -3.40
C ILE A 7 6.69 -6.78 -2.10
N VAL A 8 5.59 -6.03 -2.22
CA VAL A 8 4.81 -5.55 -1.09
C VAL A 8 4.02 -6.71 -0.45
N SER A 9 3.81 -6.68 0.86
CA SER A 9 3.02 -7.68 1.59
C SER A 9 1.65 -7.89 0.94
N PRO A 10 1.24 -9.15 0.69
CA PRO A 10 -0.07 -9.45 0.11
C PRO A 10 -1.23 -9.00 1.00
N ALA A 11 -1.00 -8.82 2.31
CA ALA A 11 -2.02 -8.34 3.24
C ALA A 11 -2.48 -6.90 2.94
N ILE A 12 -1.59 -6.08 2.38
CA ILE A 12 -1.90 -4.69 2.02
C ILE A 12 -2.02 -4.50 0.51
N ALA A 13 -1.53 -5.46 -0.28
CA ALA A 13 -1.66 -5.45 -1.73
C ALA A 13 -3.14 -5.38 -2.13
N GLY A 14 -3.50 -4.35 -2.91
CA GLY A 14 -4.89 -4.10 -3.35
C GLY A 14 -5.73 -3.24 -2.39
N HIS A 15 -5.26 -2.99 -1.17
CA HIS A 15 -5.83 -2.01 -0.24
C HIS A 15 -4.99 -0.73 -0.20
N TYR A 16 -3.67 -0.89 -0.14
CA TYR A 16 -2.68 0.16 -0.04
C TYR A 16 -1.57 -0.03 -1.08
N GLU A 17 -1.13 1.09 -1.62
CA GLU A 17 0.02 1.19 -2.51
C GLU A 17 1.12 1.94 -1.77
N VAL A 18 2.30 1.32 -1.69
CA VAL A 18 3.47 1.96 -1.09
C VAL A 18 4.05 2.93 -2.11
N ILE A 19 4.13 4.21 -1.73
CA ILE A 19 4.63 5.30 -2.58
C ILE A 19 5.70 6.10 -1.84
N ASN A 20 6.42 6.95 -2.57
CA ASN A 20 7.43 7.86 -2.00
C ASN A 20 8.52 7.18 -1.15
N THR A 21 8.80 5.89 -1.40
CA THR A 21 9.91 5.17 -0.80
C THR A 21 10.45 4.13 -1.77
N THR A 22 11.77 3.94 -1.74
CA THR A 22 12.46 2.84 -2.41
C THR A 22 12.87 1.74 -1.42
N SER A 23 12.82 2.03 -0.11
CA SER A 23 13.15 1.09 0.95
C SER A 23 11.94 0.23 1.32
N PRO A 24 12.11 -1.09 1.47
CA PRO A 24 11.07 -1.97 2.00
C PRO A 24 10.79 -1.70 3.48
N ILE A 25 11.75 -1.10 4.21
CA ILE A 25 11.61 -0.78 5.62
C ILE A 25 11.42 0.74 5.74
N LEU A 26 10.31 1.14 6.34
CA LEU A 26 10.03 2.50 6.75
C LEU A 26 10.50 2.68 8.19
N HIS A 27 11.56 3.47 8.35
CA HIS A 27 11.97 3.98 9.66
C HIS A 27 11.19 5.28 9.92
N SER A 28 10.21 5.23 10.83
CA SER A 28 9.41 6.39 11.21
C SER A 28 9.40 6.54 12.73
N LYS A 29 8.93 7.69 13.23
CA LYS A 29 8.81 7.94 14.68
C LYS A 29 7.87 6.96 15.40
N ILE A 30 7.10 6.17 14.64
CA ILE A 30 6.19 5.12 15.12
C ILE A 30 6.86 3.74 15.18
N GLY A 31 8.14 3.64 14.80
CA GLY A 31 8.89 2.41 14.73
C GLY A 31 9.24 2.00 13.30
N ASP A 32 9.89 0.85 13.21
CA ASP A 32 10.35 0.26 11.96
C ASP A 32 9.25 -0.63 11.38
N VAL A 33 8.81 -0.29 10.16
CA VAL A 33 7.75 -1.02 9.47
C VAL A 33 8.32 -1.64 8.20
N ASP A 34 8.30 -2.97 8.10
CA ASP A 34 8.67 -3.67 6.87
C ASP A 34 7.44 -3.88 5.98
N PHE A 35 7.33 -3.13 4.88
CA PHE A 35 6.25 -3.22 3.91
C PHE A 35 6.12 -4.59 3.24
N ARG A 36 7.15 -5.45 3.29
CA ARG A 36 7.09 -6.83 2.77
C ARG A 36 6.34 -7.77 3.69
N LYS A 37 6.28 -7.45 4.99
CA LYS A 37 5.65 -8.27 6.04
C LYS A 37 4.55 -7.54 6.82
N ILE A 38 4.26 -6.31 6.45
CA ILE A 38 3.27 -5.46 7.12
C ILE A 38 1.88 -6.09 7.08
N THR A 39 1.14 -5.92 8.18
CA THR A 39 -0.26 -6.30 8.29
C THR A 39 -1.19 -5.13 7.94
N LEU A 40 -2.45 -5.42 7.61
CA LEU A 40 -3.45 -4.37 7.32
C LEU A 40 -3.59 -3.37 8.48
N ALA A 41 -3.59 -3.85 9.72
CA ALA A 41 -3.68 -2.99 10.91
C ALA A 41 -2.51 -2.01 11.04
N GLN A 42 -1.28 -2.46 10.76
CA GLN A 42 -0.10 -1.58 10.75
C GLN A 42 -0.18 -0.56 9.61
N ALA A 43 -0.64 -0.97 8.42
CA ALA A 43 -0.86 -0.06 7.30
C ALA A 43 -1.92 1.00 7.61
N ASP A 44 -3.03 0.60 8.26
CA ASP A 44 -4.06 1.52 8.73
C ASP A 44 -3.50 2.54 9.71
N GLN A 45 -2.65 2.12 10.66
CA GLN A 45 -1.98 3.04 11.59
C GLN A 45 -1.08 4.05 10.86
N ILE A 46 -0.30 3.60 9.88
CA ILE A 46 0.60 4.45 9.07
C ILE A 46 -0.22 5.43 8.23
N PHE A 47 -1.32 4.97 7.64
CA PHE A 47 -2.21 5.81 6.84
C PHE A 47 -2.98 6.82 7.69
N ALA A 48 -3.53 6.40 8.84
CA ALA A 48 -4.25 7.25 9.78
C ALA A 48 -3.39 8.38 10.36
N ARG A 49 -2.07 8.15 10.46
CA ARG A 49 -1.09 9.17 10.85
C ARG A 49 -0.81 10.21 9.75
N GLY A 50 -1.41 10.08 8.56
CA GLY A 50 -1.23 11.01 7.45
C GLY A 50 0.14 10.88 6.77
N THR A 51 0.78 9.71 6.86
CA THR A 51 2.09 9.53 6.21
C THR A 51 1.96 9.53 4.70
N MET A 52 2.93 10.14 4.02
CA MET A 52 2.97 10.20 2.55
C MET A 52 3.50 8.90 1.90
N TYR A 53 3.65 7.83 2.68
CA TYR A 53 4.23 6.55 2.23
C TYR A 53 3.18 5.54 1.79
N LEU A 54 1.93 5.68 2.22
CA LEU A 54 0.83 4.81 1.84
C LEU A 54 -0.25 5.60 1.13
N LYS A 55 -0.67 5.10 -0.03
CA LYS A 55 -1.82 5.60 -0.76
C LYS A 55 -2.88 4.52 -0.78
N LYS A 56 -4.12 4.84 -0.38
CA LYS A 56 -5.23 3.91 -0.56
C LYS A 56 -5.39 3.62 -2.05
N VAL A 57 -5.32 2.33 -2.41
CA VAL A 57 -5.74 1.88 -3.73
C VAL A 57 -7.24 2.07 -3.74
N LYS A 58 -7.72 3.18 -4.29
CA LYS A 58 -9.10 3.21 -4.76
C LYS A 58 -9.17 2.10 -5.79
N ARG A 59 -9.77 0.94 -5.44
CA ARG A 59 -10.28 0.02 -6.45
C ARG A 59 -11.10 0.91 -7.37
N LYS A 60 -10.56 1.23 -8.55
CA LYS A 60 -11.43 1.43 -9.69
C LYS A 60 -12.12 0.08 -9.76
N VAL A 61 -13.34 0.02 -9.23
CA VAL A 61 -14.30 -0.97 -9.67
C VAL A 61 -14.28 -0.73 -11.16
N SER A 62 -13.52 -1.56 -11.88
CA SER A 62 -13.70 -1.67 -13.31
C SER A 62 -15.18 -1.95 -13.41
N LYS A 63 -15.95 -0.94 -13.85
CA LYS A 63 -17.23 -1.18 -14.49
C LYS A 63 -16.85 -2.16 -15.59
N ALA A 64 -16.97 -3.45 -15.28
CA ALA A 64 -16.96 -4.50 -16.26
C ALA A 64 -18.07 -4.09 -17.19
N LYS A 65 -17.65 -3.60 -18.35
CA LYS A 65 -18.51 -3.25 -19.46
C LYS A 65 -19.32 -4.51 -19.73
N THR A 66 -20.60 -4.43 -19.42
CA THR A 66 -21.67 -5.30 -19.85
C THR A 66 -21.39 -5.86 -21.25
N PRO A 67 -21.62 -7.15 -21.49
CA PRO A 67 -22.32 -7.56 -22.69
C PRO A 67 -23.75 -7.91 -22.27
N ALA A 68 -24.69 -7.14 -22.77
CA ALA A 68 -26.08 -7.52 -22.82
C ALA A 68 -26.17 -8.67 -23.83
N VAL A 69 -26.76 -9.78 -23.42
CA VAL A 69 -27.31 -10.80 -24.31
C VAL A 69 -28.70 -11.11 -23.77
#